data_AF-A0A268RWE2-F1
#
_entry.id   AF-A0A268RWE2-F1
#
_cell.length_a   1.000
_cell.length_b   1.000
_cell.length_c   1.000
_cell.angle_alpha   90.00
_cell.angle_beta   90.00
_cell.angle_gamma   90.00
#
_symmetry.space_group_name_H-M   'P 1'
#
loop_
_entity.id
_entity.type
_entity.pdbx_description
1 polymer ?
#
loop_
_entity_poly.entity_id
_entity_poly.type
_entity_poly.pdbx_seq_one_letter_code
_entity_poly.pdbx_strand_id
1 'polypeptide(L)'
;MNAVDSQSTQIKMEYQFTSDRNGITDKQRKDVSAILDVSARFKIFINDDLYFDQEEFSILEFYTYLYNWKQAIDQSKRAQEFHYYTLEFDEYEDGAILSIIPFGDSARLKSIWAEQELYNVFDLDYLFRAFLTLEKGLRRDIEAYFPIKLDKFIKHIPAAVFEWDS
;
A
#
# COMPACT_ATOMS: atom_id res chain seq x y z
N MET A 1 -4.01 40.57 -9.36
CA MET A 1 -3.27 39.30 -9.46
C MET A 1 -3.26 38.72 -8.06
N ASN A 2 -4.22 37.83 -7.77
CA ASN A 2 -4.27 37.18 -6.47
C ASN A 2 -3.32 35.98 -6.52
N ALA A 3 -2.41 35.91 -5.56
CA ALA A 3 -1.60 34.73 -5.30
C ALA A 3 -2.55 33.55 -5.09
N VAL A 4 -2.52 32.60 -6.02
CA VAL A 4 -3.06 31.27 -5.75
C VAL A 4 -2.07 30.66 -4.79
N ASP A 5 -2.39 30.68 -3.50
CA ASP A 5 -1.78 29.78 -2.54
C ASP A 5 -1.99 28.36 -3.09
N SER A 6 -0.93 27.79 -3.65
CA SER A 6 -0.86 26.40 -4.06
C SER A 6 -1.02 25.56 -2.79
N GLN A 7 -2.25 25.23 -2.41
CA GLN A 7 -2.48 24.25 -1.35
C GLN A 7 -1.78 22.96 -1.76
N SER A 8 -0.76 22.57 -1.00
CA SER A 8 -0.06 21.31 -1.22
C SER A 8 -1.04 20.16 -1.09
N THR A 9 -1.15 19.31 -2.14
CA THR A 9 -2.00 18.13 -2.15
C THR A 9 -1.78 17.28 -0.89
N GLN A 10 -2.83 17.05 -0.11
CA GLN A 10 -2.78 16.25 1.12
C GLN A 10 -3.33 14.85 0.88
N ILE A 11 -2.72 13.85 1.52
CA ILE A 11 -3.19 12.47 1.52
C ILE A 11 -3.53 12.02 2.94
N LYS A 12 -4.65 11.33 3.09
CA LYS A 12 -5.04 10.63 4.31
C LYS A 12 -5.34 9.18 3.98
N MET A 13 -4.81 8.26 4.77
CA MET A 13 -5.01 6.83 4.60
C MET A 13 -5.61 6.25 5.88
N GLU A 14 -6.69 5.49 5.74
CA GLU A 14 -7.42 4.89 6.85
C GLU A 14 -7.59 3.40 6.60
N TYR A 15 -7.54 2.60 7.66
CA TYR A 15 -7.84 1.18 7.58
C TYR A 15 -8.55 0.66 8.83
N GLN A 16 -9.33 -0.40 8.65
CA GLN A 16 -9.99 -1.12 9.71
C GLN A 16 -10.01 -2.62 9.39
N PHE A 17 -9.43 -3.46 10.25
CA PHE A 17 -9.47 -4.92 10.08
C PHE A 17 -10.92 -5.41 10.05
N THR A 18 -11.25 -6.20 9.02
CA THR A 18 -12.57 -6.83 8.83
C THR A 18 -12.52 -8.31 9.21
N SER A 19 -11.36 -8.97 9.07
CA SER A 19 -11.15 -10.33 9.57
C SER A 19 -11.15 -10.41 11.10
N ASP A 20 -11.56 -11.57 11.63
CA ASP A 20 -11.49 -11.86 13.06
C ASP A 20 -10.04 -11.85 13.56
N ARG A 21 -9.87 -11.43 14.81
CA ARG A 21 -8.58 -11.40 15.51
C ARG A 21 -7.81 -12.72 15.42
N ASN A 22 -8.52 -13.85 15.46
CA ASN A 22 -7.93 -15.20 15.39
C ASN A 22 -8.04 -15.80 13.99
N GLY A 23 -8.40 -15.02 12.97
CA GLY A 23 -8.46 -15.46 11.57
C GLY A 23 -7.12 -15.98 11.06
N ILE A 24 -6.01 -15.46 11.62
CA ILE A 24 -4.66 -15.94 11.32
C ILE A 24 -3.80 -16.10 12.57
N THR A 25 -2.94 -17.11 12.56
CA THR A 25 -1.98 -17.40 13.63
C THR A 25 -0.62 -17.81 13.04
N ASP A 26 0.46 -17.75 13.85
CA ASP A 26 1.81 -18.19 13.46
C ASP A 26 1.89 -19.63 12.87
N LYS A 27 0.88 -20.47 13.10
CA LYS A 27 0.78 -21.82 12.52
C LYS A 27 0.48 -21.78 11.01
N GLN A 28 -0.27 -20.78 10.56
CA GLN A 28 -0.69 -20.58 9.16
C GLN A 28 0.32 -19.77 8.34
N ARG A 29 1.52 -19.50 8.87
CA ARG A 29 2.54 -18.68 8.17
C ARG A 29 2.98 -19.14 6.78
N LYS A 30 2.64 -20.36 6.38
CA LYS A 30 2.93 -20.92 5.04
C LYS A 30 1.65 -21.21 4.24
N ASP A 31 0.49 -20.95 4.83
CA ASP A 31 -0.81 -21.16 4.22
C ASP A 31 -1.18 -19.87 3.48
N VAL A 32 -0.92 -19.86 2.17
CA VAL A 32 -1.12 -18.68 1.32
C VAL A 32 -2.59 -18.25 1.31
N SER A 33 -3.53 -19.20 1.28
CA SER A 33 -4.96 -18.88 1.31
C SER A 33 -5.31 -18.15 2.60
N ALA A 34 -4.89 -18.70 3.75
CA ALA A 34 -5.15 -18.07 5.04
C ALA A 34 -4.47 -16.70 5.21
N ILE A 35 -3.42 -16.41 4.45
CA ILE A 35 -2.75 -15.10 4.44
C ILE A 35 -3.55 -14.09 3.61
N LEU A 36 -4.02 -14.50 2.43
CA LEU A 36 -4.78 -13.66 1.51
C LEU A 36 -6.18 -13.34 2.08
N ASP A 37 -6.78 -14.28 2.80
CA ASP A 37 -8.07 -14.11 3.49
C ASP A 37 -8.03 -13.07 4.63
N VAL A 38 -6.85 -12.56 5.02
CA VAL A 38 -6.74 -11.49 6.01
C VAL A 38 -6.95 -10.15 5.35
N SER A 39 -8.10 -9.58 5.63
CA SER A 39 -8.62 -8.38 5.01
C SER A 39 -8.83 -7.21 5.99
N ALA A 40 -8.82 -6.02 5.43
CA ALA A 40 -9.21 -4.79 6.08
C ALA A 40 -9.98 -3.91 5.10
N ARG A 41 -10.89 -3.09 5.59
CA ARG A 41 -11.36 -1.94 4.82
C ARG A 41 -10.21 -0.95 4.70
N PHE A 42 -9.82 -0.56 3.49
CA PHE A 42 -8.76 0.42 3.25
C PHE A 42 -9.28 1.60 2.43
N LYS A 43 -9.00 2.81 2.90
CA LYS A 43 -9.40 4.06 2.27
C LYS A 43 -8.24 4.99 2.04
N ILE A 44 -8.26 5.68 0.91
CA ILE A 44 -7.38 6.80 0.62
C ILE A 44 -8.25 8.01 0.30
N PHE A 45 -7.98 9.12 0.96
CA PHE A 45 -8.54 10.43 0.67
C PHE A 45 -7.45 11.35 0.16
N ILE A 46 -7.78 12.18 -0.82
CA ILE A 46 -6.89 13.19 -1.37
C ILE A 46 -7.61 14.53 -1.30
N ASN A 47 -7.04 15.50 -0.58
CA ASN A 47 -7.69 16.77 -0.26
C ASN A 47 -9.11 16.58 0.30
N ASP A 48 -9.28 15.62 1.21
CA ASP A 48 -10.55 15.18 1.83
C ASP A 48 -11.56 14.47 0.90
N ASP A 49 -11.31 14.42 -0.41
CA ASP A 49 -12.13 13.65 -1.34
C ASP A 49 -11.76 12.16 -1.30
N LEU A 50 -12.77 11.29 -1.27
CA LEU A 50 -12.57 9.85 -1.33
C LEU A 50 -11.98 9.47 -2.70
N TYR A 51 -10.79 8.89 -2.69
CA TYR A 51 -10.07 8.49 -3.89
C TYR A 51 -10.08 6.97 -4.11
N PHE A 52 -10.04 6.21 -3.02
CA PHE A 52 -10.00 4.74 -3.04
C PHE A 52 -10.74 4.22 -1.80
N ASP A 53 -11.65 3.26 -1.96
CA ASP A 53 -12.33 2.57 -0.86
C ASP A 53 -12.52 1.09 -1.22
N GLN A 54 -11.83 0.20 -0.50
CA GLN A 54 -11.99 -1.24 -0.68
C GLN A 54 -12.41 -1.84 0.64
N GLU A 55 -13.56 -2.52 0.65
CA GLU A 55 -14.15 -3.08 1.87
C GLU A 55 -13.39 -4.30 2.39
N GLU A 56 -12.89 -5.15 1.48
CA GLU A 56 -12.14 -6.37 1.81
C GLU A 56 -10.78 -6.35 1.09
N PHE A 57 -9.85 -5.54 1.59
CA PHE A 57 -8.52 -5.37 1.02
C PHE A 57 -7.51 -6.31 1.68
N SER A 58 -6.80 -7.14 0.91
CA SER A 58 -5.83 -8.15 1.40
C SER A 58 -4.63 -7.50 2.10
N ILE A 59 -4.79 -7.18 3.38
CA ILE A 59 -3.93 -6.22 4.08
C ILE A 59 -2.53 -6.77 4.38
N LEU A 60 -2.39 -8.09 4.55
CA LEU A 60 -1.08 -8.73 4.74
C LEU A 60 -0.28 -8.78 3.44
N GLU A 61 -0.95 -9.00 2.31
CA GLU A 61 -0.35 -8.92 0.99
C GLU A 61 0.13 -7.49 0.72
N PHE A 62 -0.76 -6.52 0.88
CA PHE A 62 -0.41 -5.11 0.70
C PHE A 62 0.74 -4.65 1.61
N TYR A 63 0.73 -5.08 2.88
CA TYR A 63 1.85 -4.83 3.80
C TYR A 63 3.19 -5.36 3.25
N THR A 64 3.19 -6.53 2.64
CA THR A 64 4.40 -7.14 2.07
C THR A 64 4.94 -6.32 0.91
N TYR A 65 4.07 -5.79 0.04
CA TYR A 65 4.47 -4.88 -1.03
C TYR A 65 5.11 -3.61 -0.47
N LEU A 66 4.51 -2.99 0.55
CA LEU A 66 5.09 -1.80 1.20
C LEU A 66 6.44 -2.09 1.85
N TYR A 67 6.56 -3.24 2.53
CA TYR A 67 7.80 -3.68 3.15
C TYR A 67 8.91 -3.85 2.12
N ASN A 68 8.64 -4.54 1.01
CA ASN A 68 9.60 -4.78 -0.06
C ASN A 68 10.01 -3.46 -0.75
N TRP A 69 9.06 -2.58 -1.02
CA TRP A 69 9.32 -1.26 -1.59
C TRP A 69 10.19 -0.39 -0.69
N LYS A 70 9.97 -0.42 0.63
CA LYS A 70 10.86 0.24 1.58
C LYS A 70 12.29 -0.32 1.52
N GLN A 71 12.45 -1.65 1.47
CA GLN A 71 13.76 -2.27 1.32
C GLN A 71 14.46 -1.83 0.02
N ALA A 72 13.70 -1.64 -1.07
CA ALA A 72 14.18 -1.11 -2.34
C ALA A 72 14.84 0.26 -2.20
N ILE A 73 14.12 1.18 -1.56
CA ILE A 73 14.52 2.57 -1.41
C ILE A 73 15.78 2.61 -0.55
N ASP A 74 15.81 1.84 0.54
CA ASP A 74 16.96 1.74 1.45
C ASP A 74 18.21 1.22 0.73
N GLN A 75 18.06 0.21 -0.15
CA GLN A 75 19.18 -0.40 -0.88
C GLN A 75 19.69 0.48 -2.03
N SER A 76 18.78 0.99 -2.86
CA SER A 76 19.12 1.77 -4.06
C SER A 76 19.49 3.22 -3.76
N LYS A 77 19.09 3.74 -2.59
CA LYS A 77 19.24 5.15 -2.17
C LYS A 77 18.63 6.15 -3.16
N ARG A 78 17.62 5.73 -3.92
CA ARG A 78 16.87 6.56 -4.87
C ARG A 78 15.38 6.28 -4.75
N ALA A 79 14.56 7.19 -5.26
CA ALA A 79 13.13 6.96 -5.37
C ALA A 79 12.87 5.75 -6.29
N GLN A 80 11.94 4.89 -5.88
CA GLN A 80 11.55 3.70 -6.63
C GLN A 80 10.05 3.74 -6.86
N GLU A 81 9.61 3.27 -8.03
CA GLU A 81 8.17 3.12 -8.26
C GLU A 81 7.59 2.08 -7.30
N PHE A 82 6.35 2.31 -6.89
CA PHE A 82 5.57 1.33 -6.14
C PHE A 82 4.45 0.85 -7.04
N HIS A 83 4.27 -0.47 -7.15
CA HIS A 83 3.12 -1.06 -7.83
C HIS A 83 2.59 -2.22 -6.99
N TYR A 84 1.36 -2.09 -6.53
CA TYR A 84 0.64 -3.15 -5.85
C TYR A 84 -0.31 -3.85 -6.82
N TYR A 85 -0.17 -5.16 -6.87
CA TYR A 85 -1.05 -6.09 -7.54
C TYR A 85 -1.52 -7.10 -6.50
N THR A 86 -2.73 -7.60 -6.63
CA THR A 86 -3.24 -8.67 -5.78
C THR A 86 -3.28 -9.98 -6.55
N LEU A 87 -3.02 -11.08 -5.86
CA LEU A 87 -3.11 -12.43 -6.42
C LEU A 87 -4.53 -12.95 -6.54
N GLU A 88 -5.48 -12.37 -5.82
CA GLU A 88 -6.88 -12.80 -5.86
C GLU A 88 -7.58 -12.42 -7.18
N PHE A 89 -6.96 -11.53 -7.95
CA PHE A 89 -7.47 -11.05 -9.21
C PHE A 89 -6.41 -11.26 -10.31
N ASP A 90 -6.37 -12.49 -10.83
CA ASP A 90 -5.44 -13.02 -11.83
C ASP A 90 -5.65 -12.43 -13.25
N GLU A 91 -6.56 -11.46 -13.41
CA GLU A 91 -7.01 -10.91 -14.70
C GLU A 91 -7.00 -9.37 -14.69
N TYR A 92 -5.83 -8.72 -14.73
CA TYR A 92 -5.81 -7.28 -15.06
C TYR A 92 -4.76 -6.97 -16.13
N GLU A 93 -5.23 -6.94 -17.38
CA GLU A 93 -4.60 -6.16 -18.46
C GLU A 93 -4.60 -4.64 -18.14
N ASP A 94 -5.37 -4.21 -17.14
CA ASP A 94 -5.63 -2.80 -16.80
C ASP A 94 -4.55 -2.13 -15.93
N GLY A 95 -3.65 -2.91 -15.30
CA GLY A 95 -2.51 -2.41 -14.52
C GLY A 95 -2.64 -2.59 -12.99
N ALA A 96 -1.78 -1.89 -12.23
CA ALA A 96 -1.69 -2.03 -10.78
C ALA A 96 -2.86 -1.40 -10.02
N ILE A 97 -3.33 -2.09 -8.97
CA ILE A 97 -4.38 -1.62 -8.05
C ILE A 97 -3.99 -0.30 -7.40
N LEU A 98 -2.73 -0.18 -6.95
CA LEU A 98 -2.20 1.09 -6.45
C LEU A 98 -0.78 1.27 -6.99
N SER A 99 -0.46 2.47 -7.44
CA SER A 99 0.89 2.81 -7.90
C SER A 99 1.36 4.17 -7.44
N ILE A 100 2.64 4.27 -7.09
CA ILE A 100 3.34 5.54 -6.88
C ILE A 100 4.39 5.68 -7.97
N ILE A 101 4.24 6.71 -8.80
CA ILE A 101 5.12 6.96 -9.95
C ILE A 101 5.89 8.27 -9.69
N PRO A 102 7.18 8.20 -9.31
CA PRO A 102 8.02 9.37 -9.10
C PRO A 102 8.46 10.02 -10.42
N PHE A 103 8.60 11.34 -10.44
CA PHE A 103 9.17 12.11 -11.56
C PHE A 103 9.69 13.47 -11.05
N GLY A 104 10.97 13.77 -11.29
CA GLY A 104 11.61 14.96 -10.70
C GLY A 104 11.47 14.95 -9.17
N ASP A 105 11.06 16.08 -8.59
CA ASP A 105 10.78 16.23 -7.16
C ASP A 105 9.30 15.96 -6.82
N SER A 106 8.59 15.24 -7.69
CA SER A 106 7.15 15.00 -7.56
C SER A 106 6.82 13.53 -7.73
N ALA A 107 5.61 13.14 -7.34
CA ALA A 107 5.07 11.82 -7.58
C ALA A 107 3.56 11.85 -7.86
N ARG A 108 3.08 10.85 -8.58
CA ARG A 108 1.65 10.59 -8.80
C ARG A 108 1.24 9.34 -8.07
N LEU A 109 0.09 9.40 -7.41
CA LEU A 109 -0.63 8.22 -6.93
C LEU A 109 -1.67 7.85 -7.99
N LYS A 110 -1.69 6.58 -8.41
CA LYS A 110 -2.66 6.03 -9.37
C LYS A 110 -3.31 4.77 -8.84
N SER A 111 -4.52 4.50 -9.28
CA SER A 111 -5.26 3.27 -9.00
C SER A 111 -6.19 2.94 -10.16
N ILE A 112 -6.26 1.66 -10.54
CA ILE A 112 -7.31 1.17 -11.45
C ILE A 112 -8.68 1.08 -10.77
N TRP A 113 -8.72 1.16 -9.43
CA TRP A 113 -9.94 1.19 -8.62
C TRP A 113 -10.17 2.56 -7.98
N ALA A 114 -9.67 3.63 -8.61
CA ALA A 114 -9.95 4.98 -8.14
C ALA A 114 -11.45 5.28 -8.31
N GLU A 115 -12.06 5.87 -7.28
CA GLU A 115 -13.46 6.34 -7.33
C GLU A 115 -13.65 7.50 -8.32
N GLN A 116 -12.56 8.20 -8.61
CA GLN A 116 -12.53 9.34 -9.52
C GLN A 116 -11.15 9.54 -10.14
N GLU A 117 -11.12 9.94 -11.41
CA GLU A 117 -9.90 10.37 -12.09
C GLU A 117 -9.45 11.73 -11.54
N LEU A 118 -8.56 11.68 -10.54
CA LEU A 118 -7.90 12.86 -10.03
C LEU A 118 -6.47 12.93 -10.56
N TYR A 119 -6.13 14.04 -11.22
CA TYR A 119 -4.74 14.36 -11.60
C TYR A 119 -3.97 14.92 -10.41
N ASN A 120 -3.73 14.08 -9.41
CA ASN A 120 -3.02 14.49 -8.20
C ASN A 120 -1.51 14.40 -8.39
N VAL A 121 -0.84 15.54 -8.19
CA VAL A 121 0.61 15.62 -8.09
C VAL A 121 0.96 15.95 -6.66
N PHE A 122 1.85 15.14 -6.08
CA PHE A 122 2.38 15.31 -4.74
C PHE A 122 3.85 15.70 -4.81
N ASP A 123 4.31 16.40 -3.79
CA ASP A 123 5.72 16.41 -3.43
C ASP A 123 6.19 14.97 -3.18
N LEU A 124 7.31 14.60 -3.80
CA LEU A 124 7.83 13.23 -3.79
C LEU A 124 8.09 12.75 -2.35
N ASP A 125 8.82 13.57 -1.60
CA ASP A 125 9.23 13.29 -0.22
C ASP A 125 8.03 13.13 0.69
N TYR A 126 7.03 13.98 0.54
CA TYR A 126 5.78 13.92 1.28
C TYR A 126 5.03 12.60 1.05
N LEU A 127 4.80 12.24 -0.22
CA LEU A 127 4.04 11.03 -0.55
C LEU A 127 4.77 9.77 -0.08
N PHE A 128 6.08 9.71 -0.27
CA PHE A 128 6.90 8.59 0.21
C PHE A 128 6.82 8.47 1.73
N ARG A 129 7.00 9.57 2.46
CA ARG A 129 6.87 9.56 3.93
C ARG A 129 5.49 9.10 4.40
N ALA A 130 4.42 9.47 3.68
CA ALA A 130 3.07 9.03 4.02
C ALA A 130 2.93 7.50 3.92
N PHE A 131 3.38 6.90 2.81
CA PHE A 131 3.32 5.44 2.62
C PHE A 131 4.29 4.66 3.52
N LEU A 132 5.48 5.19 3.79
CA LEU A 132 6.42 4.59 4.76
C LEU A 132 5.88 4.67 6.20
N THR A 133 5.13 5.72 6.52
CA THR A 133 4.42 5.84 7.79
C THR A 133 3.28 4.82 7.87
N LEU A 134 2.55 4.60 6.78
CA LEU A 134 1.53 3.56 6.68
C LEU A 134 2.13 2.17 6.90
N GLU A 135 3.24 1.80 6.25
CA GLU A 135 3.93 0.52 6.45
C GLU A 135 4.24 0.27 7.94
N LYS A 136 4.84 1.28 8.59
CA LYS A 136 5.22 1.19 10.00
C LYS A 136 3.99 1.06 10.91
N GLY A 137 2.92 1.81 10.60
CA GLY A 137 1.64 1.74 11.31
C GLY A 137 1.00 0.37 11.18
N LEU A 138 0.86 -0.13 9.95
CA LEU A 138 0.33 -1.44 9.64
C LEU A 138 1.08 -2.54 10.37
N ARG A 139 2.43 -2.52 10.34
CA ARG A 139 3.22 -3.52 11.07
C ARG A 139 2.83 -3.60 12.55
N ARG A 140 2.78 -2.44 13.22
CA ARG A 140 2.45 -2.35 14.64
C ARG A 140 1.02 -2.86 14.89
N ASP A 141 0.08 -2.40 14.08
CA ASP A 141 -1.34 -2.62 14.32
C ASP A 141 -1.75 -4.06 13.95
N ILE A 142 -1.16 -4.65 12.91
CA ILE A 142 -1.30 -6.07 12.55
C ILE A 142 -0.79 -6.96 13.69
N GLU A 143 0.44 -6.75 14.20
CA GLU A 143 1.00 -7.58 15.28
C GLU A 143 0.32 -7.36 16.64
N ALA A 144 -0.37 -6.24 16.83
CA ALA A 144 -1.17 -5.98 18.02
C ALA A 144 -2.56 -6.65 17.95
N TYR A 145 -3.16 -6.66 16.76
CA TYR A 145 -4.47 -7.24 16.53
C TYR A 145 -4.36 -8.77 16.40
N PHE A 146 -3.64 -9.26 15.39
CA PHE A 146 -3.52 -10.68 15.10
C PHE A 146 -2.39 -11.34 15.92
N PRO A 147 -2.54 -12.60 16.37
CA PRO A 147 -1.53 -13.34 17.10
C PRO A 147 -0.43 -13.89 16.17
N ILE A 148 0.23 -12.99 15.43
CA ILE A 148 1.28 -13.30 14.46
C ILE A 148 2.53 -12.44 14.67
N LYS A 149 3.64 -12.90 14.07
CA LYS A 149 4.86 -12.09 13.88
C LYS A 149 5.15 -11.92 12.40
N LEU A 150 5.03 -10.69 11.89
CA LEU A 150 5.02 -10.42 10.44
C LEU A 150 6.32 -10.85 9.75
N ASP A 151 7.45 -10.74 10.43
CA ASP A 151 8.76 -11.21 9.94
C ASP A 151 8.78 -12.71 9.60
N LYS A 152 7.94 -13.52 10.24
CA LYS A 152 7.80 -14.95 9.93
C LYS A 152 6.94 -15.22 8.70
N PHE A 153 6.11 -14.25 8.30
CA PHE A 153 5.14 -14.37 7.20
C PHE A 153 5.70 -13.81 5.89
N ILE A 154 6.37 -12.65 5.89
CA ILE A 154 6.81 -11.92 4.69
C ILE A 154 7.42 -12.83 3.59
N LYS A 155 8.27 -13.79 3.97
CA LYS A 155 8.94 -14.72 3.05
C LYS A 155 8.03 -15.78 2.39
N HIS A 156 6.78 -15.86 2.83
CA HIS A 156 5.78 -16.85 2.41
C HIS A 156 4.56 -16.20 1.77
N ILE A 157 4.45 -14.88 1.85
CA ILE A 157 3.43 -14.11 1.14
C ILE A 157 3.90 -14.05 -0.32
N PRO A 158 3.15 -14.63 -1.27
CA PRO A 158 3.52 -14.50 -2.65
C PRO A 158 3.36 -13.02 -3.05
N ALA A 159 4.37 -12.48 -3.70
CA ALA A 159 4.37 -11.14 -4.23
C ALA A 159 4.96 -11.21 -5.63
N ALA A 160 4.44 -10.40 -6.55
CA ALA A 160 5.08 -10.21 -7.85
C ALA A 160 6.56 -9.86 -7.64
N VAL A 161 7.44 -10.48 -8.44
CA VAL A 161 8.88 -10.20 -8.39
C VAL A 161 9.07 -8.73 -8.75
N PHE A 162 9.50 -7.92 -7.78
CA PHE A 162 9.94 -6.56 -8.04
C PHE A 162 11.24 -6.64 -8.85
N GLU A 163 11.16 -6.36 -10.15
CA GLU A 163 12.35 -6.07 -10.94
C GLU A 163 12.80 -4.66 -10.58
N TRP A 164 13.95 -4.56 -9.92
CA TRP A 164 14.58 -3.28 -9.64
C TRP A 164 15.09 -2.71 -10.95
N ASP A 165 14.69 -1.48 -11.28
CA ASP A 165 15.58 -0.68 -12.10
C ASP A 165 16.89 -0.58 -11.30
N SER A 166 18.03 -0.84 -11.93
CA SER A 166 19.36 -0.67 -11.34
C SER A 166 19.96 0.69 -11.66
#